data_AF-A0A1H7NZ78-F1
#
_entry.id   AF-A0A1H7NZ78-F1
#
_cell.length_a   1.000
_cell.length_b   1.000
_cell.length_c   1.000
_cell.angle_alpha   90.00
_cell.angle_beta   90.00
_cell.angle_gamma   90.00
#
_symmetry.space_group_name_H-M   'P 1'
#
loop_
_entity.id
_entity.type
_entity.pdbx_description
1 polymer ?
#
loop_
_entity_poly.entity_id
_entity_poly.type
_entity_poly.pdbx_seq_one_letter_code
_entity_poly.pdbx_strand_id
1 'polypeptide(L)'
;MRPLLILALSAGSALAQPVDPEADLDTLDCKATAGGVECAVETMTGDDAENTVLYCLAEDAEGEPLANSTVSTGTGIAVFNSIAPENVDRIAAVTCRTE
;
A
#
# COMPACT_ATOMS: atom_id res chain seq x y z
N MET A 1 -34.17 -3.87 63.24
CA MET A 1 -34.36 -4.65 62.00
C MET A 1 -34.01 -3.76 60.80
N ARG A 2 -32.83 -3.98 60.24
CA ARG A 2 -32.19 -3.38 59.04
C ARG A 2 -31.29 -4.53 58.54
N PRO A 3 -31.13 -4.84 57.24
CA PRO A 3 -31.00 -3.89 56.13
C PRO A 3 -31.74 -4.28 54.83
N LEU A 4 -31.96 -3.30 53.95
CA LEU A 4 -32.24 -3.54 52.53
C LEU A 4 -30.94 -3.28 51.77
N LEU A 5 -30.40 -4.35 51.19
CA LEU A 5 -29.19 -4.41 50.38
C LEU A 5 -29.46 -3.69 49.05
N ILE A 6 -28.71 -2.63 48.73
CA ILE A 6 -28.71 -2.03 47.39
C ILE A 6 -27.57 -2.69 46.61
N LEU A 7 -27.91 -3.57 45.67
CA LEU A 7 -26.99 -4.09 44.66
C LEU A 7 -26.61 -2.95 43.72
N ALA A 8 -25.42 -2.40 43.88
CA ALA A 8 -24.79 -1.55 42.88
C ALA A 8 -24.33 -2.43 41.72
N LEU A 9 -25.14 -2.51 40.66
CA LEU A 9 -24.71 -3.11 39.39
C LEU A 9 -23.74 -2.14 38.71
N SER A 10 -22.47 -2.51 38.76
CA SER A 10 -21.35 -1.81 38.13
C SER A 10 -21.60 -1.66 36.64
N ALA A 11 -21.80 -0.43 36.18
CA ALA A 11 -21.67 -0.08 34.77
C ALA A 11 -20.20 -0.26 34.38
N GLY A 12 -19.86 -1.44 33.86
CA GLY A 12 -18.61 -1.62 33.15
C GLY A 12 -18.67 -0.80 31.87
N SER A 13 -18.09 0.39 31.89
CA SER A 13 -17.75 1.13 30.67
C SER A 13 -16.75 0.28 29.89
N ALA A 14 -17.25 -0.54 28.99
CA ALA A 14 -16.43 -1.08 27.92
C ALA A 14 -16.01 0.13 27.07
N LEU A 15 -14.79 0.61 27.29
CA LEU A 15 -14.07 1.42 26.34
C LEU A 15 -13.89 0.54 25.10
N ALA A 16 -14.85 0.58 24.19
CA ALA A 16 -14.63 0.16 22.83
C ALA A 16 -13.49 1.04 22.32
N GLN A 17 -12.30 0.45 22.27
CA GLN A 17 -11.13 1.09 21.68
C GLN A 17 -11.54 1.57 20.28
N PRO A 18 -11.18 2.79 19.87
CA PRO A 18 -11.29 3.15 18.47
C PRO A 18 -10.46 2.10 17.72
N VAL A 19 -11.15 1.27 16.94
CA VAL A 19 -10.54 0.54 15.84
C VAL A 19 -10.05 1.64 14.93
N ASP A 20 -8.75 1.93 15.06
CA ASP A 20 -8.03 2.78 14.15
C ASP A 20 -8.18 2.16 12.75
N PRO A 21 -8.94 2.80 11.84
CA PRO A 21 -9.07 2.32 10.48
C PRO A 21 -7.97 2.96 9.62
N GLU A 22 -6.76 3.16 10.14
CA GLU A 22 -5.57 3.17 9.28
C GLU A 22 -5.28 1.71 8.93
N ALA A 23 -6.21 1.14 8.16
CA ALA A 23 -5.87 0.06 7.25
C ALA A 23 -4.66 0.57 6.48
N ASP A 24 -3.52 -0.08 6.73
CA ASP A 24 -2.25 -0.04 6.01
C ASP A 24 -2.51 0.40 4.56
N LEU A 25 -2.50 1.70 4.32
CA LEU A 25 -2.59 2.22 2.97
C LEU A 25 -1.23 1.90 2.41
N ASP A 26 -1.17 0.93 1.50
CA ASP A 26 -0.06 0.65 0.57
C ASP A 26 0.71 1.95 0.32
N THR A 27 1.72 2.20 1.15
CA THR A 27 2.40 3.48 1.13
C THR A 27 3.35 3.30 -0.02
N LEU A 28 2.96 3.81 -1.18
CA LEU A 28 3.69 3.71 -2.42
C LEU A 28 5.18 3.99 -2.16
N ASP A 29 6.01 2.94 -2.17
CA ASP A 29 7.43 3.02 -1.81
C ASP A 29 8.26 3.23 -3.08
N CYS A 30 8.25 4.46 -3.58
CA CYS A 30 9.04 4.88 -4.72
C CYS A 30 10.27 5.68 -4.28
N LYS A 31 11.42 5.40 -4.89
CA LYS A 31 12.67 6.13 -4.67
C LYS A 31 13.31 6.58 -5.98
N ALA A 32 13.89 7.78 -5.93
CA ALA A 32 14.74 8.33 -6.98
C ALA A 32 16.09 7.60 -7.03
N THR A 33 16.55 7.24 -8.23
CA THR A 33 17.86 6.61 -8.47
C THR A 33 18.59 7.30 -9.64
N ALA A 34 19.85 6.93 -9.89
CA ALA A 34 20.58 7.45 -11.05
C ALA A 34 19.98 7.01 -12.40
N GLY A 35 19.14 5.97 -12.42
CA GLY A 35 18.52 5.42 -13.63
C GLY A 35 17.05 5.82 -13.85
N GLY A 36 16.45 6.58 -12.93
CA GLY A 36 15.02 6.94 -12.95
C GLY A 36 14.38 6.71 -11.59
N VAL A 37 13.15 6.21 -11.56
CA VAL A 37 12.44 5.88 -10.31
C VAL A 37 12.28 4.38 -10.15
N GLU A 38 12.53 3.87 -8.95
CA GLU A 38 12.27 2.48 -8.57
C GLU A 38 11.12 2.46 -7.55
N CYS A 39 10.07 1.69 -7.81
CA CYS A 39 8.97 1.52 -6.87
C CYS A 39 8.90 0.07 -6.41
N ALA A 40 8.74 -0.13 -5.10
CA ALA A 40 8.33 -1.42 -4.57
C ALA A 40 6.93 -1.71 -5.10
N VAL A 41 6.76 -2.90 -5.63
CA VAL A 41 5.47 -3.43 -6.05
C VAL A 41 5.29 -4.74 -5.35
N GLU A 42 4.06 -5.01 -4.91
CA GLU A 42 3.73 -6.27 -4.28
C GLU A 42 4.12 -7.40 -5.22
N THR A 43 5.15 -8.18 -4.85
CA THR A 43 5.44 -9.41 -5.57
C THR A 43 4.31 -10.36 -5.29
N MET A 44 3.78 -10.98 -6.34
CA MET A 44 2.98 -12.19 -6.19
C MET A 44 3.90 -13.32 -5.70
N THR A 45 4.25 -13.28 -4.41
CA THR A 45 4.97 -14.35 -3.73
C THR A 45 3.94 -15.22 -3.03
N GLY A 46 3.73 -16.44 -3.54
CA GLY A 46 2.73 -17.38 -3.02
C GLY A 46 2.15 -18.25 -4.15
N ASP A 47 1.00 -18.88 -3.91
CA ASP A 47 0.22 -19.59 -4.93
C ASP A 47 -0.16 -18.70 -6.15
N ASP A 48 -0.07 -17.37 -6.02
CA ASP A 48 -0.21 -16.38 -7.11
C ASP A 48 1.03 -16.28 -8.03
N ALA A 49 2.08 -17.06 -7.81
CA ALA A 49 3.25 -17.14 -8.69
C ALA A 49 2.93 -17.64 -10.11
N GLU A 50 1.72 -18.18 -10.34
CA GLU A 50 1.24 -18.47 -11.69
C GLU A 50 0.98 -17.19 -12.51
N ASN A 51 0.63 -16.09 -11.85
CA ASN A 51 0.47 -14.80 -12.51
C ASN A 51 1.84 -14.13 -12.66
N THR A 52 2.34 -14.07 -13.89
CA THR A 52 3.58 -13.35 -14.17
C THR A 52 3.26 -11.87 -14.33
N VAL A 53 3.87 -10.99 -13.52
CA VAL A 53 3.79 -9.54 -13.77
C VAL A 53 4.46 -9.23 -15.11
N LEU A 54 3.71 -8.68 -16.05
CA LEU A 54 4.21 -8.27 -17.36
C LEU A 54 4.89 -6.91 -17.32
N TYR A 55 4.19 -5.92 -16.79
CA TYR A 55 4.62 -4.53 -16.69
C TYR A 55 3.81 -3.80 -15.63
N CYS A 56 4.34 -2.68 -15.13
CA CYS A 56 3.59 -1.76 -14.29
C CYS A 56 3.49 -0.37 -14.94
N LEU A 57 2.41 0.34 -14.62
CA LEU A 57 2.13 1.71 -15.01
C LEU A 57 2.27 2.60 -13.78
N ALA A 58 3.03 3.68 -13.89
CA ALA A 58 3.03 4.76 -12.91
C ALA A 58 1.98 5.79 -13.33
N GLU A 59 1.15 6.22 -12.39
CA GLU A 59 0.04 7.16 -12.61
C GLU A 59 0.21 8.36 -11.68
N ASP A 60 -0.19 9.55 -12.14
CA ASP A 60 -0.25 10.73 -11.27
C ASP A 60 -1.53 10.81 -10.45
N ALA A 61 -1.69 11.89 -9.68
CA ALA A 61 -2.84 12.09 -8.81
C ALA A 61 -4.18 12.24 -9.57
N GLU A 62 -4.13 12.54 -10.88
CA GLU A 62 -5.31 12.62 -11.76
C GLU A 62 -5.62 11.27 -12.42
N GLY A 63 -4.77 10.27 -12.20
CA GLY A 63 -4.85 8.95 -12.82
C GLY A 63 -4.30 8.92 -14.25
N GLU A 64 -3.53 9.93 -14.67
CA GLU A 64 -2.92 9.95 -15.99
C GLU A 64 -1.62 9.12 -16.00
N PRO A 65 -1.37 8.33 -17.06
CA PRO A 65 -0.19 7.48 -17.15
C PRO A 65 1.07 8.33 -17.35
N LEU A 66 2.03 8.19 -16.44
CA LEU A 66 3.34 8.85 -16.49
C LEU A 66 4.35 8.02 -17.29
N ALA A 67 4.45 6.72 -16.99
CA ALA A 67 5.39 5.82 -17.66
C ALA A 67 5.03 4.34 -17.46
N ASN A 68 5.56 3.51 -18.36
CA ASN A 68 5.60 2.06 -18.20
C ASN A 68 6.93 1.63 -17.58
N SER A 69 6.88 0.57 -16.79
CA SER A 69 8.03 -0.05 -16.16
C SER A 69 8.26 -1.47 -16.67
N THR A 70 9.54 -1.86 -16.71
CA THR A 70 9.94 -3.27 -16.69
C THR A 70 10.04 -3.73 -15.24
N VAL A 71 9.40 -4.85 -14.91
CA VAL A 71 9.37 -5.39 -13.54
C VAL A 71 10.43 -6.45 -13.38
N SER A 72 11.25 -6.33 -12.34
CA SER A 72 12.14 -7.42 -11.94
C SER A 72 11.39 -8.34 -10.97
N THR A 73 10.83 -9.43 -11.52
CA THR A 73 9.98 -10.39 -10.80
C THR A 73 10.65 -11.04 -9.60
N GLY A 74 11.99 -11.06 -9.54
CA GLY A 74 12.74 -11.63 -8.41
C GLY A 74 12.96 -10.69 -7.23
N THR A 75 12.74 -9.38 -7.39
CA THR A 75 13.01 -8.37 -6.34
C THR A 75 11.79 -7.57 -5.93
N GLY A 76 10.67 -7.64 -6.67
CA GLY A 76 9.49 -6.81 -6.38
C GLY A 76 9.68 -5.35 -6.70
N ILE A 77 10.50 -5.05 -7.70
CA ILE A 77 10.83 -3.68 -8.06
C ILE A 77 10.39 -3.42 -9.50
N ALA A 78 9.57 -2.39 -9.65
CA ALA A 78 9.24 -1.77 -10.93
C ALA A 78 10.21 -0.61 -11.17
N VAL A 79 10.99 -0.66 -12.25
CA VAL A 79 11.90 0.42 -12.65
C VAL A 79 11.28 1.27 -13.76
N PHE A 80 11.16 2.58 -13.54
CA PHE A 80 10.62 3.57 -14.48
C PHE A 80 11.74 4.49 -14.98
N ASN A 81 12.47 4.05 -16.00
CA ASN A 81 13.62 4.79 -16.55
C ASN A 81 13.24 6.10 -17.25
N SER A 82 11.98 6.25 -17.66
CA SER A 82 11.48 7.45 -18.34
C SER A 82 11.02 8.55 -17.38
N ILE A 83 10.89 8.24 -16.08
CA ILE A 83 10.56 9.23 -15.05
C ILE A 83 11.88 9.76 -14.49
N ALA A 84 12.11 11.06 -14.68
CA ALA A 84 13.30 11.70 -14.12
C ALA A 84 13.26 11.64 -12.58
N PRO A 85 14.41 11.46 -11.89
CA PRO A 85 14.43 11.25 -10.44
C PRO A 85 13.76 12.37 -9.62
N GLU A 86 13.82 13.61 -10.10
CA GLU A 86 13.15 14.77 -9.50
C GLU A 86 11.61 14.74 -9.59
N ASN A 87 11.05 13.81 -10.36
CA ASN A 87 9.61 13.63 -10.56
C ASN A 87 9.04 12.44 -9.78
N VAL A 88 9.80 11.85 -8.84
CA VAL A 88 9.32 10.73 -8.01
C VAL A 88 8.01 11.08 -7.27
N ASP A 89 7.90 12.30 -6.77
CA ASP A 89 6.73 12.79 -6.03
C ASP A 89 5.48 12.99 -6.91
N ARG A 90 5.63 12.89 -8.25
CA ARG A 90 4.49 12.92 -9.17
C ARG A 90 3.76 11.59 -9.27
N ILE A 91 4.40 10.50 -8.86
CA ILE A 91 3.77 9.17 -8.88
C ILE A 91 2.83 9.09 -7.68
N ALA A 92 1.54 8.97 -7.95
CA ALA A 92 0.51 8.77 -6.93
C ALA A 92 0.11 7.30 -6.80
N ALA A 93 0.26 6.51 -7.87
CA ALA A 93 -0.04 5.08 -7.86
C ALA A 93 0.86 4.31 -8.83
N VAL A 94 1.04 3.01 -8.55
CA VAL A 94 1.65 2.05 -9.46
C VAL A 94 0.72 0.86 -9.63
N THR A 95 0.27 0.63 -10.86
CA THR A 95 -0.66 -0.45 -11.21
C THR A 95 0.04 -1.48 -12.09
N CYS A 96 0.13 -2.72 -11.63
CA CYS A 96 0.79 -3.80 -12.36
C CYS A 96 -0.23 -4.65 -13.16
N ARG A 97 0.18 -5.07 -14.36
CA ARG A 97 -0.59 -5.97 -15.22
C ARG A 97 0.05 -7.35 -15.20
N THR A 98 -0.79 -8.37 -15.09
CA THR A 98 -0.41 -9.77 -14.94
C THR A 98 -1.07 -10.60 -16.04
N GLU A 99 -0.45 -11.70 -16.45
CA GLU A 99 -1.11 -12.74 -17.28
C GLU A 99 -1.85 -13.76 -16.43
#